data_AF-A0A1N7D6T6-F1
#
_entry.id   AF-A0A1N7D6T6-F1
#
_cell.length_a   1.000
_cell.length_b   1.000
_cell.length_c   1.000
_cell.angle_alpha   90.00
_cell.angle_beta   90.00
_cell.angle_gamma   90.00
#
_symmetry.space_group_name_H-M   'P 1'
#
loop_
_entity.id
_entity.type
_entity.pdbx_description
1 polymer ?
#
loop_
_entity_poly.entity_id
_entity_poly.type
_entity_poly.pdbx_seq_one_letter_code
_entity_poly.pdbx_strand_id
1 'polypeptide(L)'
;MEADPSVPSTGIRPGAGVSLHLLGGFRLLHGDAPVVVPRGLQRVIALIGLRPGATRCQLAGLLWPDAAEERALSSLRTALWRLRQDPYCPLAVSADTVRLASSVRLDVDELVGTASRVRDGDDPRVASGALAAGRHDLLPGWYDDWVLLERERLRQLRLHMLEQVAGQHLAAGRHGEALDAALEAMAAEPLRETPHRLVVRIHLAEGNAFEAVHAFYVYRDLLRRELRLEPSAAMCALLDDTLAPIRRATREGGAAPRRSPGHPGRAPGGPARPASPTRRNA
;
A
#
# COMPACT_ATOMS: atom_id res chain seq x y z
N MET A 1 -39.43 -9.69 -37.58
CA MET A 1 -38.81 -9.45 -38.90
C MET A 1 -38.44 -7.99 -38.93
N GLU A 2 -37.18 -7.57 -38.88
CA GLU A 2 -35.89 -8.21 -38.67
C GLU A 2 -34.91 -7.04 -38.42
N ALA A 3 -33.82 -7.31 -37.71
CA ALA A 3 -32.85 -6.34 -37.24
C ALA A 3 -32.07 -5.63 -38.37
N ASP A 4 -31.50 -4.45 -38.10
CA ASP A 4 -30.04 -4.28 -38.22
C ASP A 4 -29.51 -3.11 -37.36
N PRO A 5 -28.64 -3.36 -36.36
CA PRO A 5 -27.94 -2.33 -35.61
C PRO A 5 -26.60 -1.97 -36.25
N SER A 6 -26.38 -0.67 -36.39
CA SER A 6 -25.14 -0.03 -36.85
C SER A 6 -23.87 -0.63 -36.24
N VAL A 7 -23.04 -1.22 -37.10
CA VAL A 7 -21.64 -1.56 -36.83
C VAL A 7 -20.79 -0.29 -37.00
N PRO A 8 -19.99 0.16 -36.01
CA PRO A 8 -18.92 1.09 -36.31
C PRO A 8 -17.78 0.33 -36.99
N SER A 9 -17.49 0.73 -38.22
CA SER A 9 -16.39 0.25 -39.05
C SER A 9 -15.04 0.45 -38.33
N THR A 10 -14.41 -0.65 -37.91
CA THR A 10 -13.06 -0.67 -37.38
C THR A 10 -12.06 -0.45 -38.52
N GLY A 11 -11.71 0.81 -38.76
CA GLY A 11 -10.58 1.17 -39.60
C GLY A 11 -9.28 0.73 -38.93
N ILE A 12 -8.74 -0.42 -39.37
CA ILE A 12 -7.42 -0.91 -38.97
C ILE A 12 -6.38 0.11 -39.45
N ARG A 13 -5.67 0.77 -38.53
CA ARG A 13 -4.50 1.59 -38.84
C ARG A 13 -3.25 0.71 -38.82
N PRO A 14 -2.57 0.49 -39.96
CA PRO A 14 -1.27 -0.16 -39.96
C PRO A 14 -0.27 0.73 -39.21
N GLY A 15 0.31 0.21 -38.12
CA GLY A 15 1.21 0.94 -37.21
C GLY A 15 0.72 1.07 -35.77
N ALA A 16 -0.49 0.58 -35.46
CA ALA A 16 -0.99 0.55 -34.09
C ALA A 16 -0.25 -0.51 -33.25
N GLY A 17 0.43 -0.10 -32.19
CA GLY A 17 1.17 -1.01 -31.30
C GLY A 17 0.26 -2.00 -30.56
N VAL A 18 0.83 -3.10 -30.09
CA VAL A 18 0.13 -4.09 -29.27
C VAL A 18 0.27 -3.70 -27.80
N SER A 19 -0.82 -3.69 -27.03
CA SER A 19 -0.78 -3.52 -25.58
C SER A 19 -1.38 -4.72 -24.86
N LEU A 20 -0.66 -5.18 -23.84
CA LEU A 20 -1.06 -6.24 -22.94
C LEU A 20 -1.32 -5.61 -21.57
N HIS A 21 -2.55 -5.76 -21.11
CA HIS A 21 -2.96 -5.35 -19.77
C HIS A 21 -3.19 -6.59 -18.91
N LEU A 22 -2.52 -6.64 -17.76
CA LEU A 22 -2.69 -7.69 -16.76
C LEU A 22 -3.23 -7.12 -15.43
N LEU A 23 -3.08 -5.81 -15.19
CA LEU A 23 -3.65 -5.11 -14.04
C LEU A 23 -5.15 -4.87 -14.28
N GLY A 24 -5.99 -5.41 -13.39
CA GLY A 24 -7.44 -5.37 -13.52
C GLY A 24 -8.03 -6.41 -14.49
N GLY A 25 -7.21 -7.34 -14.99
CA GLY A 25 -7.65 -8.47 -15.83
C GLY A 25 -6.90 -8.56 -17.15
N PHE A 26 -6.95 -9.73 -17.77
CA PHE A 26 -6.29 -9.97 -19.05
C PHE A 26 -7.01 -9.21 -20.16
N ARG A 27 -6.32 -8.28 -20.81
CA ARG A 27 -6.75 -7.67 -22.08
C ARG A 27 -5.57 -7.55 -23.03
N LEU A 28 -5.75 -8.01 -24.26
CA LEU A 28 -4.80 -7.82 -25.35
C LEU A 28 -5.45 -6.90 -26.37
N LEU A 29 -4.81 -5.78 -26.68
CA LEU A 29 -5.29 -4.79 -27.65
C LEU A 29 -4.29 -4.67 -28.79
N HIS A 30 -4.81 -4.50 -30.00
CA HIS A 30 -4.02 -4.09 -31.17
C HIS A 30 -4.53 -2.71 -31.61
N GLY A 31 -3.77 -1.66 -31.28
CA GLY A 31 -4.33 -0.31 -31.20
C GLY A 31 -5.41 -0.26 -30.12
N ASP A 32 -6.62 0.13 -30.50
CA ASP A 32 -7.77 0.18 -29.59
C ASP A 32 -8.70 -1.04 -29.72
N ALA A 33 -8.38 -1.97 -30.63
CA ALA A 33 -9.22 -3.14 -30.90
C ALA A 33 -8.87 -4.31 -29.97
N PRO A 34 -9.83 -4.88 -29.22
CA PRO A 34 -9.57 -6.05 -28.38
C PRO A 34 -9.36 -7.31 -29.21
N VAL A 35 -8.30 -8.06 -28.88
CA VAL A 35 -7.98 -9.36 -29.47
C VAL A 35 -8.53 -10.46 -28.57
N VAL A 36 -9.39 -11.30 -29.12
CA VAL A 36 -10.01 -12.41 -28.37
C VAL A 36 -9.04 -13.58 -28.30
N VAL A 37 -8.53 -13.84 -27.09
CA VAL A 37 -7.63 -14.97 -26.83
C VAL A 37 -8.35 -16.02 -25.97
N PRO A 38 -8.34 -17.31 -26.35
CA PRO A 38 -8.86 -18.39 -25.50
C PRO A 38 -8.18 -18.43 -24.13
N ARG A 39 -8.94 -18.67 -23.05
CA ARG A 39 -8.44 -18.63 -21.66
C ARG A 39 -7.17 -19.45 -21.42
N GLY A 40 -7.06 -20.64 -22.03
CA GLY A 40 -5.85 -21.46 -21.93
C GLY A 40 -4.60 -20.82 -22.52
N LEU A 41 -4.76 -20.01 -23.57
CA LEU A 41 -3.66 -19.28 -24.22
C LEU A 41 -3.36 -17.95 -23.51
N GLN A 42 -4.38 -17.33 -22.88
CA GLN A 42 -4.17 -16.15 -22.02
C GLN A 42 -3.16 -16.45 -20.90
N ARG A 43 -3.27 -17.63 -20.26
CA ARG A 43 -2.35 -18.07 -19.20
C ARG A 43 -0.90 -18.10 -19.68
N VAL A 44 -0.69 -18.63 -20.88
CA VAL A 44 0.64 -18.70 -21.51
C VAL A 44 1.20 -17.30 -21.79
N ILE A 45 0.41 -16.42 -22.41
CA ILE A 45 0.84 -15.05 -22.71
C ILE A 45 1.17 -14.28 -21.43
N ALA A 46 0.29 -14.34 -20.42
CA ALA A 46 0.47 -13.64 -19.16
C ALA A 46 1.74 -14.09 -18.43
N LEU A 47 1.97 -15.41 -18.32
CA LEU A 47 3.17 -15.92 -17.67
C LEU A 47 4.45 -15.53 -18.41
N ILE A 48 4.46 -15.59 -19.74
CA ILE A 48 5.61 -15.15 -20.55
C ILE A 48 5.89 -13.65 -20.34
N GLY A 49 4.84 -12.83 -20.24
CA GLY A 49 4.96 -11.40 -19.96
C GLY A 49 5.54 -11.12 -18.57
N LEU A 50 5.11 -11.87 -17.55
CA LEU A 50 5.57 -11.69 -16.18
C LEU A 50 6.96 -12.29 -15.91
N ARG A 51 7.42 -13.21 -16.76
CA ARG A 51 8.70 -13.91 -16.60
C ARG A 51 9.58 -13.78 -17.85
N PRO A 52 10.02 -12.55 -18.20
CA PRO A 52 10.87 -12.34 -19.35
C PRO A 52 12.17 -13.13 -19.20
N GLY A 53 12.48 -13.96 -20.20
CA GLY A 53 13.71 -14.78 -20.23
C GLY A 53 13.61 -16.13 -19.52
N ALA A 54 12.44 -16.52 -19.01
CA ALA A 54 12.24 -17.89 -18.51
C ALA A 54 12.41 -18.93 -19.65
N THR A 55 12.95 -20.09 -19.29
CA THR A 55 13.09 -21.20 -20.24
C THR A 55 11.75 -21.87 -20.50
N ARG A 56 11.62 -22.58 -21.62
CA ARG A 56 10.40 -23.35 -21.91
C ARG A 56 10.07 -24.39 -20.83
N CYS A 57 11.08 -25.02 -20.24
CA CYS A 57 10.91 -25.96 -19.13
C CYS A 57 10.29 -25.26 -17.91
N GLN A 58 10.83 -24.11 -17.50
CA GLN A 58 10.29 -23.32 -16.38
C GLN A 58 8.84 -22.89 -16.64
N LEU A 59 8.54 -22.37 -17.84
CA LEU A 59 7.20 -21.96 -18.21
C LEU A 59 6.21 -23.13 -18.18
N ALA A 60 6.61 -24.28 -18.71
CA ALA A 60 5.77 -25.48 -18.73
C ALA A 60 5.45 -25.98 -17.32
N GLY A 61 6.45 -26.04 -16.44
CA GLY A 61 6.25 -26.47 -15.05
C GLY A 61 5.33 -25.54 -14.25
N LEU A 62 5.36 -24.23 -14.51
CA LEU A 62 4.47 -23.27 -13.84
C LEU A 62 3.02 -23.31 -14.37
N LEU A 63 2.83 -23.60 -15.67
CA LEU A 63 1.49 -23.66 -16.28
C LEU A 63 0.76 -24.97 -15.98
N TRP A 64 1.50 -26.07 -15.88
CA TRP A 64 0.98 -27.42 -15.67
C TRP A 64 1.77 -28.14 -14.55
N PRO A 65 1.64 -27.71 -13.29
CA PRO A 65 2.41 -28.27 -12.18
C PRO A 65 2.11 -29.76 -11.93
N ASP A 66 0.89 -30.21 -12.23
CA ASP A 66 0.45 -31.60 -12.00
C ASP A 66 0.83 -32.57 -13.15
N ALA A 67 1.44 -32.06 -14.23
CA ALA A 67 1.80 -32.87 -15.39
C ALA A 67 3.28 -33.27 -15.34
N ALA A 68 3.58 -34.50 -15.79
CA ALA A 68 4.96 -34.90 -16.08
C ALA A 68 5.61 -33.95 -17.09
N GLU A 69 6.91 -33.71 -16.94
CA GLU A 69 7.66 -32.68 -17.67
C GLU A 69 7.47 -32.78 -19.20
N GLU A 70 7.54 -33.99 -19.77
CA GLU A 70 7.37 -34.20 -21.21
C GLU A 70 5.97 -33.81 -21.70
N ARG A 71 4.94 -34.05 -20.89
CA ARG A 71 3.55 -33.67 -21.20
C ARG A 71 3.36 -32.17 -21.06
N ALA A 72 3.95 -31.55 -20.04
CA ALA A 72 3.91 -30.10 -19.84
C ALA A 72 4.59 -29.37 -21.01
N LEU A 73 5.77 -29.83 -21.43
CA LEU A 73 6.49 -29.29 -22.59
C LEU A 73 5.73 -29.48 -23.90
N SER A 74 5.08 -30.64 -24.09
CA SER A 74 4.24 -30.90 -25.27
C SER A 74 3.00 -30.00 -25.32
N SER A 75 2.39 -29.75 -24.16
CA SER A 75 1.27 -28.82 -24.00
C SER A 75 1.69 -27.39 -24.30
N LEU A 76 2.86 -26.97 -23.78
CA LEU A 76 3.46 -25.66 -24.09
C LEU A 76 3.70 -25.51 -25.59
N ARG A 77 4.32 -26.51 -26.24
CA ARG A 77 4.59 -26.47 -27.69
C ARG A 77 3.31 -26.31 -28.50
N THR A 78 2.25 -27.02 -28.12
CA THR A 78 0.93 -26.93 -28.77
C THR A 78 0.31 -25.55 -28.58
N ALA A 79 0.37 -25.00 -27.37
CA ALA A 79 -0.14 -23.66 -27.08
C ALA A 79 0.62 -22.57 -27.85
N LEU A 80 1.95 -22.64 -27.88
CA LEU A 80 2.79 -21.73 -28.65
C LEU A 80 2.54 -21.83 -30.15
N TRP A 81 2.35 -23.04 -30.68
CA TRP A 81 2.00 -23.24 -32.08
C TRP A 81 0.66 -22.58 -32.42
N ARG A 82 -0.37 -22.77 -31.59
CA ARG A 82 -1.68 -22.12 -31.77
C ARG A 82 -1.59 -20.60 -31.72
N LEU A 83 -0.83 -20.06 -30.76
CA LEU A 83 -0.60 -18.62 -30.65
C LEU A 83 0.07 -18.04 -31.89
N ARG A 84 1.04 -18.76 -32.47
CA ARG A 84 1.73 -18.33 -33.69
C ARG A 84 0.86 -18.33 -34.95
N GLN A 85 -0.28 -19.02 -34.95
CA GLN A 85 -1.22 -18.95 -36.07
C GLN A 85 -2.05 -17.66 -36.03
N ASP A 86 -2.09 -16.96 -34.89
CA ASP A 86 -2.78 -15.69 -34.76
C ASP A 86 -1.90 -14.55 -35.33
N PRO A 87 -2.39 -13.76 -36.29
CA PRO A 87 -1.64 -12.62 -36.83
C PRO A 87 -1.32 -11.56 -35.77
N TYR A 88 -2.05 -11.54 -34.65
CA TYR A 88 -1.84 -10.63 -33.51
C TYR A 88 -1.04 -11.26 -32.38
N CYS A 89 -0.32 -12.36 -32.64
CA CYS A 89 0.50 -13.04 -31.65
C CYS A 89 1.48 -12.06 -30.98
N PRO A 90 1.41 -11.87 -29.65
CA PRO A 90 2.27 -10.92 -28.95
C PRO A 90 3.67 -11.49 -28.66
N LEU A 91 4.02 -12.65 -29.21
CA LEU A 91 5.21 -13.40 -28.83
C LEU A 91 6.33 -13.30 -29.88
N ALA A 92 7.55 -13.07 -29.41
CA ALA A 92 8.77 -13.31 -30.16
C ALA A 92 9.40 -14.62 -29.68
N VAL A 93 9.60 -15.55 -30.61
CA VAL A 93 10.19 -16.86 -30.32
C VAL A 93 11.67 -16.84 -30.70
N SER A 94 12.53 -17.13 -29.73
CA SER A 94 13.95 -17.46 -29.95
C SER A 94 14.15 -18.96 -29.78
N ALA A 95 15.36 -19.47 -30.08
CA ALA A 95 15.68 -20.90 -30.09
C ALA A 95 15.18 -21.62 -28.82
N ASP A 96 15.57 -21.15 -27.63
CA ASP A 96 15.25 -21.79 -26.34
C ASP A 96 14.37 -20.97 -25.39
N THR A 97 14.10 -19.71 -25.73
CA THR A 97 13.28 -18.81 -24.90
C THR A 97 12.08 -18.29 -25.67
N VAL A 98 11.03 -17.98 -24.93
CA VAL A 98 9.84 -17.31 -25.45
C VAL A 98 9.67 -16.02 -24.68
N ARG A 99 9.47 -14.92 -25.40
CA ARG A 99 9.33 -13.59 -24.83
C ARG A 99 8.17 -12.88 -25.51
N LEU A 100 7.66 -11.81 -24.88
CA LEU A 100 6.83 -10.86 -25.61
C LEU A 100 7.68 -10.20 -26.72
N ALA A 101 7.04 -9.89 -27.84
CA ALA A 101 7.68 -9.09 -28.89
C ALA A 101 7.99 -7.69 -28.36
N SER A 102 9.09 -7.08 -28.83
CA SER A 102 9.53 -5.75 -28.36
C SER A 102 8.54 -4.62 -28.65
N SER A 103 7.58 -4.85 -29.57
CA SER A 103 6.48 -3.95 -29.88
C SER A 103 5.32 -4.01 -28.88
N VAL A 104 5.29 -5.01 -27.99
CA VAL A 104 4.22 -5.19 -27.01
C VAL A 104 4.51 -4.33 -25.79
N ARG A 105 3.59 -3.43 -25.45
CA ARG A 105 3.62 -2.69 -24.18
C ARG A 105 2.88 -3.47 -23.12
N LEU A 106 3.54 -3.72 -21.99
CA LEU A 106 2.97 -4.38 -20.83
C LEU A 106 2.79 -3.37 -19.69
N ASP A 107 1.57 -3.26 -19.16
CA ASP A 107 1.25 -2.35 -18.04
C ASP A 107 2.05 -2.65 -16.76
N VAL A 108 2.39 -3.92 -16.51
CA VAL A 108 3.26 -4.32 -15.40
C VAL A 108 4.70 -3.80 -15.58
N ASP A 109 5.23 -3.80 -16.81
CA ASP A 109 6.58 -3.26 -17.07
C ASP A 109 6.61 -1.74 -16.89
N GLU A 110 5.53 -1.05 -17.25
CA GLU A 110 5.37 0.38 -16.99
C GLU A 110 5.36 0.68 -15.49
N LEU A 111 4.63 -0.11 -14.69
CA LEU A 111 4.63 0.00 -13.22
C LEU A 111 6.03 -0.23 -12.63
N VAL A 112 6.73 -1.29 -13.05
CA VAL A 112 8.08 -1.63 -12.59
C VAL A 112 9.11 -0.57 -12.98
N GLY A 113 9.05 -0.09 -14.22
CA GLY A 113 9.93 0.96 -14.72
C GLY A 113 9.70 2.28 -13.96
N THR A 114 8.45 2.63 -13.68
CA THR A 114 8.10 3.84 -12.93
C THR A 114 8.55 3.78 -11.49
N ALA A 115 8.37 2.64 -10.82
CA ALA A 115 8.88 2.44 -9.46
C ALA A 115 10.41 2.58 -9.39
N SER A 116 11.12 2.15 -10.42
CA SER A 116 12.58 2.33 -10.50
C SER A 116 12.96 3.80 -10.66
N ARG A 117 12.32 4.52 -11.58
CA ARG A 117 12.54 5.97 -11.77
C ARG A 117 12.27 6.79 -10.50
N VAL A 118 11.17 6.51 -9.81
CA VAL A 118 10.85 7.16 -8.53
C VAL A 118 11.96 6.89 -7.50
N ARG A 119 12.44 5.65 -7.38
CA ARG A 119 13.55 5.32 -6.47
C ARG A 119 14.84 6.05 -6.83
N ASP A 120 15.09 6.29 -8.11
CA ASP A 120 16.27 6.98 -8.62
C ASP A 120 16.16 8.52 -8.48
N GLY A 121 15.02 9.03 -8.00
CA GLY A 121 14.82 10.44 -7.65
C GLY A 121 14.13 11.28 -8.73
N ASP A 122 13.54 10.65 -9.75
CA ASP A 122 12.73 11.35 -10.75
C ASP A 122 11.50 12.02 -10.13
N ASP A 123 10.93 12.99 -10.85
CA ASP A 123 9.75 13.73 -10.40
C ASP A 123 8.59 12.79 -10.05
N PRO A 124 8.11 12.77 -8.79
CA PRO A 124 7.03 11.86 -8.35
C PRO A 124 5.73 12.02 -9.15
N ARG A 125 5.51 13.17 -9.81
CA ARG A 125 4.32 13.39 -10.65
C ARG A 125 4.21 12.42 -11.81
N VAL A 126 5.33 11.89 -12.30
CA VAL A 126 5.33 10.87 -13.37
C VAL A 126 4.77 9.53 -12.89
N ALA A 127 4.65 9.33 -11.57
CA ALA A 127 4.16 8.09 -10.98
C ALA A 127 2.62 7.98 -10.96
N SER A 128 1.88 9.06 -11.15
CA SER A 128 0.42 9.09 -10.99
C SER A 128 -0.30 8.05 -11.84
N GLY A 129 0.04 7.94 -13.13
CA GLY A 129 -0.56 6.95 -14.03
C GLY A 129 -0.26 5.50 -13.63
N ALA A 130 1.01 5.21 -13.31
CA ALA A 130 1.42 3.88 -12.86
C ALA A 130 0.78 3.49 -11.52
N LEU A 131 0.67 4.44 -10.58
CA LEU A 131 0.00 4.23 -9.29
C LEU A 131 -1.50 3.93 -9.47
N ALA A 132 -2.16 4.67 -10.36
CA ALA A 132 -3.57 4.45 -10.69
C ALA A 132 -3.78 3.05 -11.31
N ALA A 133 -2.96 2.66 -12.29
CA ALA A 133 -3.02 1.33 -12.89
C ALA A 133 -2.74 0.23 -11.84
N GLY A 134 -1.74 0.44 -10.98
CA GLY A 134 -1.35 -0.49 -9.92
C GLY A 134 -2.35 -0.62 -8.77
N ARG A 135 -3.42 0.20 -8.70
CA ARG A 135 -4.53 -0.01 -7.76
C ARG A 135 -5.34 -1.26 -8.08
N HIS A 136 -5.31 -1.71 -9.33
CA HIS A 136 -6.01 -2.90 -9.75
C HIS A 136 -5.17 -4.15 -9.50
N ASP A 137 -5.80 -5.20 -8.99
CA ASP A 137 -5.15 -6.50 -8.79
C ASP A 137 -4.63 -7.07 -10.11
N LEU A 138 -3.47 -7.75 -10.05
CA LEU A 138 -2.97 -8.55 -11.16
C LEU A 138 -3.92 -9.73 -11.42
N LEU A 139 -4.51 -9.80 -12.62
CA LEU A 139 -5.33 -10.93 -13.09
C LEU A 139 -6.38 -11.41 -12.06
N PRO A 140 -7.36 -10.57 -11.66
CA PRO A 140 -8.42 -10.98 -10.73
C PRO A 140 -9.16 -12.23 -11.23
N GLY A 141 -9.50 -13.13 -10.30
CA GLY A 141 -10.14 -14.41 -10.61
C GLY A 141 -9.21 -15.51 -11.10
N TRP A 142 -7.90 -15.26 -11.11
CA TRP A 142 -6.86 -16.27 -11.37
C TRP A 142 -6.20 -16.66 -10.06
N TYR A 143 -6.06 -17.98 -9.84
CA TYR A 143 -5.61 -18.59 -8.58
C TYR A 143 -4.39 -19.48 -8.74
N ASP A 144 -3.73 -19.43 -9.90
CA ASP A 144 -2.45 -20.10 -10.07
C ASP A 144 -1.41 -19.53 -9.10
N ASP A 145 -0.59 -20.39 -8.48
CA ASP A 145 0.41 -19.97 -7.48
C ASP A 145 1.38 -18.91 -8.02
N TRP A 146 1.75 -19.00 -9.30
CA TRP A 146 2.61 -18.00 -9.95
C TRP A 146 1.92 -16.63 -10.07
N VAL A 147 0.59 -16.56 -10.21
CA VAL A 147 -0.17 -15.30 -10.20
C VAL A 147 -0.17 -14.71 -8.80
N LEU A 148 -0.41 -15.54 -7.78
CA LEU A 148 -0.48 -15.09 -6.39
C LEU A 148 0.86 -14.51 -5.93
N LEU A 149 1.97 -15.17 -6.28
CA LEU A 149 3.32 -14.68 -6.00
C LEU A 149 3.61 -13.35 -6.68
N GLU A 150 3.27 -13.22 -7.98
CA GLU A 150 3.46 -11.96 -8.71
C GLU A 150 2.54 -10.85 -8.19
N ARG A 151 1.30 -11.17 -7.78
CA ARG A 151 0.38 -10.19 -7.19
C ARG A 151 0.95 -9.61 -5.89
N GLU A 152 1.49 -10.45 -5.00
CA GLU A 152 2.13 -9.98 -3.78
C GLU A 152 3.38 -9.15 -4.09
N ARG A 153 4.21 -9.58 -5.06
CA ARG A 153 5.40 -8.82 -5.50
C ARG A 153 5.02 -7.41 -5.97
N LEU A 154 3.99 -7.30 -6.82
CA LEU A 154 3.54 -6.01 -7.36
C LEU A 154 2.87 -5.15 -6.29
N ARG A 155 2.13 -5.76 -5.35
CA ARG A 155 1.56 -5.06 -4.19
C ARG A 155 2.67 -4.42 -3.34
N GLN A 156 3.71 -5.18 -3.00
CA GLN A 156 4.86 -4.66 -2.27
C GLN A 156 5.59 -3.55 -3.05
N LEU A 157 5.80 -3.74 -4.35
CA LEU A 157 6.42 -2.72 -5.19
C LEU A 157 5.64 -1.40 -5.15
N ARG A 158 4.32 -1.46 -5.30
CA ARG A 158 3.44 -0.29 -5.24
C ARG A 158 3.48 0.39 -3.87
N LEU A 159 3.45 -0.37 -2.77
CA LEU A 159 3.57 0.18 -1.42
C LEU A 159 4.87 0.96 -1.24
N HIS A 160 6.00 0.40 -1.64
CA HIS A 160 7.28 1.11 -1.56
C HIS A 160 7.31 2.35 -2.46
N MET A 161 6.75 2.27 -3.67
CA MET A 161 6.65 3.42 -4.56
C MET A 161 5.81 4.55 -3.95
N LEU A 162 4.67 4.25 -3.33
CA LEU A 162 3.84 5.24 -2.63
C LEU A 162 4.60 5.91 -1.47
N GLU A 163 5.37 5.14 -0.70
CA GLU A 163 6.18 5.68 0.39
C GLU A 163 7.29 6.61 -0.10
N GLN A 164 7.94 6.25 -1.22
CA GLN A 164 8.95 7.11 -1.84
C GLN A 164 8.32 8.40 -2.39
N VAL A 165 7.18 8.29 -3.08
CA VAL A 165 6.42 9.44 -3.59
C VAL A 165 6.03 10.37 -2.43
N ALA A 166 5.44 9.83 -1.37
CA ALA A 166 5.08 10.60 -0.18
C ALA A 166 6.30 11.29 0.45
N GLY A 167 7.42 10.58 0.59
CA GLY A 167 8.67 11.13 1.10
C GLY A 167 9.24 12.26 0.25
N GLN A 168 9.20 12.13 -1.09
CA GLN A 168 9.67 13.14 -2.03
C GLN A 168 8.78 14.39 -2.02
N HIS A 169 7.45 14.21 -2.00
CA HIS A 169 6.51 15.33 -1.85
C HIS A 169 6.72 16.07 -0.52
N LEU A 170 6.90 15.34 0.58
CA LEU A 170 7.21 15.93 1.88
C LEU A 170 8.52 16.75 1.84
N ALA A 171 9.58 16.19 1.26
CA ALA A 171 10.87 16.89 1.11
C ALA A 171 10.76 18.16 0.24
N ALA A 172 9.81 18.19 -0.69
CA ALA A 172 9.53 19.34 -1.55
C ALA A 172 8.52 20.35 -0.95
N GLY A 173 8.08 20.17 0.30
CA GLY A 173 7.08 21.03 0.95
C GLY A 173 5.65 20.88 0.40
N ARG A 174 5.42 19.83 -0.40
CA ARG A 174 4.16 19.51 -1.06
C ARG A 174 3.32 18.60 -0.15
N HIS A 175 2.86 19.15 0.97
CA HIS A 175 2.27 18.37 2.06
C HIS A 175 0.96 17.66 1.67
N GLY A 176 0.09 18.29 0.88
CA GLY A 176 -1.17 17.68 0.43
C GLY A 176 -0.94 16.41 -0.40
N GLU A 177 -0.08 16.49 -1.42
CA GLU A 177 0.24 15.32 -2.25
C GLU A 177 1.02 14.25 -1.46
N ALA A 178 1.84 14.67 -0.50
CA ALA A 178 2.52 13.73 0.40
C ALA A 178 1.51 12.95 1.26
N LEU A 179 0.48 13.64 1.77
CA LEU A 179 -0.57 13.05 2.59
C LEU A 179 -1.42 12.08 1.78
N ASP A 180 -1.83 12.46 0.56
CA ASP A 180 -2.61 11.60 -0.33
C ASP A 180 -1.89 10.26 -0.61
N ALA A 181 -0.59 10.31 -0.94
CA ALA A 181 0.20 9.11 -1.19
C ALA A 181 0.39 8.25 0.08
N ALA A 182 0.59 8.89 1.24
CA ALA A 182 0.72 8.17 2.51
C ALA A 182 -0.60 7.49 2.93
N LEU A 183 -1.73 8.17 2.78
CA LEU A 183 -3.06 7.61 3.06
C LEU A 183 -3.41 6.46 2.11
N GLU A 184 -3.03 6.57 0.83
CA GLU A 184 -3.19 5.49 -0.14
C GLU A 184 -2.37 4.25 0.25
N ALA A 185 -1.16 4.43 0.77
CA ALA A 185 -0.34 3.33 1.29
C ALA A 185 -0.93 2.73 2.57
N MET A 186 -1.47 3.55 3.49
CA MET A 186 -2.16 3.09 4.70
C MET A 186 -3.41 2.27 4.37
N ALA A 187 -4.19 2.68 3.38
CA ALA A 187 -5.37 1.93 2.95
C ALA A 187 -4.99 0.57 2.35
N ALA A 188 -3.85 0.49 1.67
CA ALA A 188 -3.36 -0.74 1.06
C ALA A 188 -2.69 -1.70 2.05
N GLU A 189 -2.06 -1.19 3.12
CA GLU A 189 -1.46 -1.98 4.18
C GLU A 189 -1.58 -1.27 5.54
N PRO A 190 -2.72 -1.44 6.25
CA PRO A 190 -3.01 -0.68 7.47
C PRO A 190 -2.04 -0.91 8.62
N LEU A 191 -1.39 -2.07 8.70
CA LEU A 191 -0.47 -2.44 9.79
C LEU A 191 0.98 -2.03 9.51
N ARG A 192 1.30 -1.54 8.31
CA ARG A 192 2.67 -1.13 7.97
C ARG A 192 2.96 0.24 8.55
N GLU A 193 4.02 0.36 9.33
CA GLU A 193 4.32 1.58 10.09
C GLU A 193 4.78 2.77 9.24
N THR A 194 5.50 2.52 8.14
CA THR A 194 6.14 3.58 7.34
C THR A 194 5.15 4.65 6.83
N PRO A 195 3.98 4.30 6.26
CA PRO A 195 2.96 5.27 5.88
C PRO A 195 2.42 6.09 7.06
N HIS A 196 2.15 5.46 8.20
CA HIS A 196 1.73 6.19 9.41
C HIS A 196 2.80 7.17 9.89
N ARG A 197 4.08 6.77 9.86
CA ARG A 197 5.20 7.67 10.19
C ARG A 197 5.27 8.86 9.24
N LEU A 198 4.97 8.66 7.95
CA LEU A 198 4.91 9.75 6.98
C LEU A 198 3.77 10.71 7.31
N VAL A 199 2.56 10.23 7.63
CA VAL A 199 1.43 11.09 8.05
C VAL A 199 1.79 11.95 9.26
N VAL A 200 2.38 11.36 10.30
CA VAL A 200 2.84 12.10 11.49
C VAL A 200 3.86 13.18 11.10
N ARG A 201 4.86 12.83 10.27
CA ARG A 201 5.86 13.79 9.80
C ARG A 201 5.26 14.93 8.96
N ILE A 202 4.28 14.62 8.12
CA ILE A 202 3.59 15.61 7.28
C ILE A 202 2.85 16.62 8.15
N HIS A 203 2.05 16.17 9.12
CA HIS A 203 1.35 17.08 10.04
C HIS A 203 2.31 17.92 10.89
N LEU A 204 3.43 17.36 11.34
CA LEU A 204 4.45 18.13 12.03
C LEU A 204 5.08 19.20 11.12
N ALA A 205 5.35 18.88 9.86
CA ALA A 205 5.89 19.83 8.89
C ALA A 205 4.91 20.96 8.54
N GLU A 206 3.60 20.70 8.61
CA GLU A 206 2.54 21.71 8.48
C GLU A 206 2.35 22.57 9.74
N GLY A 207 2.96 22.20 10.88
CA GLY A 207 2.71 22.83 12.17
C GLY A 207 1.45 22.34 12.88
N ASN A 208 0.80 21.30 12.34
CA ASN A 208 -0.43 20.70 12.87
C ASN A 208 -0.10 19.66 13.97
N ALA A 209 0.45 20.14 15.09
CA ALA A 209 0.89 19.29 16.20
C ALA A 209 -0.22 18.37 16.76
N PHE A 210 -1.46 18.87 16.83
CA PHE A 210 -2.60 18.07 17.30
C PHE A 210 -2.87 16.88 16.37
N GLU A 211 -2.92 17.10 15.05
CA GLU A 211 -3.17 16.03 14.07
C GLU A 211 -2.05 14.99 14.07
N ALA A 212 -0.80 15.41 14.24
CA ALA A 212 0.33 14.49 14.37
C ALA A 212 0.19 13.57 15.59
N VAL A 213 -0.18 14.13 16.74
CA VAL A 213 -0.40 13.36 17.98
C VAL A 213 -1.62 12.44 17.84
N HIS A 214 -2.71 12.94 17.24
CA HIS A 214 -3.91 12.16 16.99
C HIS A 214 -3.61 10.95 16.08
N ALA A 215 -2.94 11.16 14.94
CA ALA A 215 -2.55 10.10 14.02
C ALA A 215 -1.70 9.00 14.70
N PHE A 216 -0.75 9.39 15.55
CA PHE A 216 0.03 8.43 16.34
C PHE A 216 -0.84 7.57 17.26
N TYR A 217 -1.77 8.18 17.99
CA TYR A 217 -2.63 7.44 18.92
C TYR A 217 -3.59 6.50 18.19
N VAL A 218 -4.14 6.93 17.04
CA VAL A 218 -4.95 6.07 16.17
C VAL A 218 -4.15 4.83 15.72
N TYR A 219 -2.91 5.03 15.26
CA TYR A 219 -2.06 3.91 14.86
C TYR A 219 -1.67 2.99 16.03
N ARG A 220 -1.33 3.57 17.18
CA ARG A 220 -1.01 2.79 18.40
C ARG A 220 -2.19 1.91 18.81
N ASP A 221 -3.40 2.47 18.81
CA ASP A 221 -4.59 1.73 19.20
C ASP A 221 -4.91 0.60 18.21
N LEU A 222 -4.67 0.82 16.91
CA LEU A 222 -4.71 -0.23 15.88
C LEU A 222 -3.69 -1.35 16.18
N LEU A 223 -2.41 -1.04 16.39
CA LEU A 223 -1.38 -2.04 16.69
C LEU A 223 -1.69 -2.84 17.96
N ARG A 224 -2.17 -2.18 19.01
CA ARG A 224 -2.55 -2.85 20.25
C ARG A 224 -3.72 -3.79 20.05
N ARG A 225 -4.72 -3.38 19.28
CA ARG A 225 -5.91 -4.20 18.99
C ARG A 225 -5.57 -5.43 18.15
N GLU A 226 -4.82 -5.24 17.06
CA GLU A 226 -4.58 -6.30 16.07
C GLU A 226 -3.39 -7.20 16.44
N LEU A 227 -2.30 -6.62 16.97
CA LEU A 227 -1.03 -7.32 17.19
C LEU A 227 -0.56 -7.34 18.65
N ARG A 228 -1.20 -6.56 19.54
CA ARG A 228 -0.76 -6.35 20.94
C ARG A 228 0.67 -5.82 21.05
N LEU A 229 1.07 -4.99 20.08
CA LEU A 229 2.38 -4.36 20.00
C LEU A 229 2.28 -2.84 20.23
N GLU A 230 3.42 -2.24 20.56
CA GLU A 230 3.59 -0.77 20.57
C GLU A 230 4.24 -0.30 19.25
N PRO A 231 4.01 0.97 18.86
CA PRO A 231 4.76 1.60 17.79
C PRO A 231 6.27 1.57 18.05
N SER A 232 7.04 1.55 16.97
CA SER A 232 8.50 1.51 17.08
C SER A 232 9.07 2.75 17.78
N ALA A 233 10.32 2.64 18.24
CA ALA A 233 11.07 3.78 18.76
C ALA A 233 11.19 4.93 17.73
N ALA A 234 11.32 4.60 16.44
CA ALA A 234 11.41 5.59 15.37
C ALA A 234 10.11 6.36 15.17
N MET A 235 8.95 5.73 15.41
CA MET A 235 7.66 6.41 15.44
C MET A 235 7.52 7.28 16.70
N CYS A 236 7.84 6.72 17.88
CA CYS A 236 7.74 7.46 19.15
C CYS A 236 8.61 8.73 19.17
N ALA A 237 9.82 8.66 18.61
CA ALA A 237 10.76 9.78 18.56
C ALA A 237 10.22 10.99 17.79
N LEU A 238 9.27 10.80 16.85
CA LEU A 238 8.67 11.91 16.10
C LEU A 238 7.89 12.88 16.99
N LEU A 239 7.38 12.42 18.14
CA LEU A 239 6.51 13.20 19.02
C LEU A 239 7.21 13.68 20.29
N ASP A 240 8.48 13.36 20.50
CA ASP A 240 9.14 13.68 21.77
C ASP A 240 9.23 15.18 22.01
N ASP A 241 9.58 15.96 20.99
CA ASP A 241 9.63 17.42 21.08
C ASP A 241 8.23 18.03 21.25
N THR A 242 7.23 17.50 20.53
CA THR A 242 5.84 17.98 20.60
C THR A 242 5.22 17.73 21.98
N LEU A 243 5.52 16.58 22.60
CA LEU A 243 4.97 16.19 23.89
C LEU A 243 5.81 16.68 25.08
N ALA A 244 7.07 17.09 24.88
CA ALA A 244 7.94 17.55 25.96
C ALA A 244 7.37 18.72 26.79
N PRO A 245 6.78 19.78 26.19
CA PRO A 245 6.16 20.85 26.96
C PRO A 245 4.98 20.37 27.82
N ILE A 246 4.13 19.50 27.25
CA ILE A 246 2.99 18.91 27.96
C ILE A 246 3.47 18.09 29.15
N ARG A 247 4.46 17.21 28.94
CA ARG A 247 5.05 16.37 30.00
C ARG A 247 5.65 17.20 31.13
N ARG A 248 6.29 18.34 30.83
CA ARG A 248 6.84 19.26 31.84
C ARG A 248 5.72 19.92 32.65
N ALA A 249 4.71 20.48 31.98
CA ALA A 249 3.57 21.11 32.64
C ALA A 249 2.83 20.15 33.58
N THR A 250 2.64 18.88 33.18
CA THR A 250 1.98 17.87 34.03
C THR A 250 2.83 17.49 35.24
N ARG A 251 4.17 17.43 35.11
CA ARG A 251 5.08 17.15 36.23
C ARG A 251 5.15 18.30 37.23
N GLU A 252 5.19 19.53 36.75
CA GLU A 252 5.23 20.73 37.59
C GLU A 252 3.88 20.98 38.29
N GLY A 253 2.76 20.72 37.61
CA GLY A 253 1.42 20.83 38.20
C GLY A 253 1.05 19.72 39.19
N GLY A 254 1.66 18.53 39.07
CA GLY A 254 1.46 17.40 39.99
C GLY A 254 2.28 17.46 41.28
N ALA A 255 3.33 18.28 41.31
CA ALA A 255 4.25 18.41 42.45
C ALA A 255 3.86 19.49 43.47
N ALA A 256 2.79 20.27 43.22
CA ALA A 256 2.29 21.19 44.23
C ALA A 256 1.62 20.38 45.36
N PRO A 257 2.15 20.38 46.61
CA PRO A 257 1.46 19.74 47.70
C PRO A 257 0.12 20.45 47.85
N ARG A 258 -0.98 19.71 47.70
CA ARG A 258 -2.30 20.18 48.11
C ARG A 258 -2.14 20.63 49.56
N ARG A 259 -2.09 21.95 49.79
CA ARG A 259 -2.07 22.52 51.13
C ARG A 259 -3.35 22.01 51.79
N SER A 260 -3.21 21.03 52.69
CA SER A 260 -4.28 20.62 53.57
C SER A 260 -4.86 21.89 54.20
N PRO A 261 -6.18 22.10 54.18
CA PRO A 261 -6.78 23.24 54.85
C PRO A 261 -6.36 23.18 56.32
N GLY A 262 -5.50 24.11 56.73
CA GLY A 262 -5.04 24.22 58.10
C GLY A 262 -6.25 24.37 59.01
N HIS A 263 -6.39 23.43 59.94
CA HIS A 263 -7.32 23.54 61.06
C HIS A 263 -7.03 24.86 61.79
N PRO A 264 -8.00 25.78 61.96
CA PRO A 264 -7.75 27.01 62.66
C PRO A 264 -7.46 26.71 64.13
N GLY A 265 -6.29 27.15 64.59
CA GLY A 265 -5.79 26.96 65.94
C GLY A 265 -6.74 27.51 67.00
N ARG A 266 -6.96 26.71 68.04
CA ARG A 266 -7.58 27.13 69.29
C ARG A 266 -6.52 27.84 70.13
N ALA A 267 -6.71 29.15 70.33
CA ALA A 267 -5.84 29.97 71.18
C ALA A 267 -6.06 29.68 72.69
N PRO A 268 -5.07 30.00 73.56
CA PRO A 268 -5.06 29.64 74.99
C PRO A 268 -5.46 30.79 75.93
N GLY A 269 -5.81 30.45 77.19
CA GLY A 269 -6.06 31.36 78.32
C GLY A 269 -7.52 31.28 78.83
N GLY A 270 -7.86 31.14 80.11
CA GLY A 270 -7.16 31.25 81.39
C GLY A 270 -8.08 30.75 82.54
N PRO A 271 -7.85 31.11 83.81
CA PRO A 271 -7.79 30.15 84.93
C PRO A 271 -9.07 29.91 85.75
N ALA A 272 -8.94 28.93 86.63
CA ALA A 272 -9.91 28.34 87.57
C ALA A 272 -10.69 29.34 88.46
N ARG A 273 -11.92 28.94 88.81
CA ARG A 273 -12.71 29.45 89.94
C ARG A 273 -13.11 28.28 90.87
N PRO A 274 -13.05 28.43 92.20
CA PRO A 274 -13.37 27.38 93.16
C PRO A 274 -14.86 27.35 93.56
N ALA A 275 -15.20 26.24 94.20
CA ALA A 275 -16.51 25.76 94.62
C ALA A 275 -17.30 26.64 95.58
N SER A 276 -18.63 26.43 95.60
CA SER A 276 -19.52 26.57 96.78
C SER A 276 -20.96 26.10 96.49
N PRO A 277 -21.78 25.75 97.50
CA PRO A 277 -22.43 24.45 97.58
C PRO A 277 -23.99 24.50 97.65
N THR A 278 -24.57 23.38 98.09
CA THR A 278 -25.96 23.15 98.58
C THR A 278 -27.07 22.93 97.55
N ARG A 279 -27.64 21.73 97.53
CA ARG A 279 -28.91 21.48 98.26
C ARG A 279 -29.23 19.99 98.45
N ARG A 280 -29.81 19.78 99.62
CA ARG A 280 -30.31 18.56 100.26
C ARG A 280 -31.79 18.36 99.90
N ASN A 281 -32.27 17.15 100.19
CA ASN A 281 -33.66 16.66 100.24
C ASN A 281 -34.14 16.01 98.93
N ALA A 282 -34.72 14.81 98.93
CA ALA A 282 -35.25 13.95 100.01
C ALA A 282 -35.00 12.46 99.67
#